data_AF-A0A7K3YC27-F1
#
_entry.id   AF-A0A7K3YC27-F1
#
_cell.length_a   1.000
_cell.length_b   1.000
_cell.length_c   1.000
_cell.angle_alpha   90.00
_cell.angle_beta   90.00
_cell.angle_gamma   90.00
#
_symmetry.space_group_name_H-M   'P 1'
#
loop_
_entity.id
_entity.type
_entity.pdbx_description
1 polymer ?
#
loop_
_entity_poly.entity_id
_entity_poly.type
_entity_poly.pdbx_seq_one_letter_code
_entity_poly.pdbx_strand_id
1 'polypeptide(L)'
;NLSSSLLAGGHPFSGQLLNRTPVPTPEVIDDPAIPDEDVAENSTPIMPEYDDDELAGLIENSSVSLMLLSLQNTYALYSWDELSVRENAASLHALAKKILDEAEGLEVSDLQEPVKAEFTRSLESYVAASEMLQGGAPLNKTRVDAALDELHRGSSSLSRVFESLDRPVLHLPQEVVEVSFSGSGRTGTGEELALLQRYLYEDRSRANDISLMLVAATKISAYCRFDESAEVVAAEPGRIFLLIEVRVTNLGHKGDSRLYKIQAPDISAFTLHYRDNIYSPVKLAPKTSLGEPYGAATLDRYEKKAGYILFDLPEALDIDECYLRVDLGGGEIPVWALGKRL
;
A
#
# COMPACT_ATOMS: atom_id res chain seq x y z
N ASN A 1 5.91 -70.77 -8.94
CA ASN A 1 4.50 -71.20 -8.86
C ASN A 1 3.63 -69.96 -8.94
N LEU A 2 3.35 -69.48 -10.17
CA LEU A 2 2.10 -69.70 -10.92
C LEU A 2 0.91 -69.08 -10.15
N SER A 3 0.35 -67.92 -10.56
CA SER A 3 -0.60 -67.68 -11.67
C SER A 3 -1.91 -67.16 -11.04
N SER A 4 -2.73 -66.20 -11.52
CA SER A 4 -2.96 -65.53 -12.81
C SER A 4 -3.95 -64.36 -12.61
N SER A 5 -3.79 -63.21 -13.29
CA SER A 5 -4.68 -62.61 -14.35
C SER A 5 -5.93 -61.83 -13.88
N LEU A 6 -6.49 -60.77 -14.50
CA LEU A 6 -6.44 -60.01 -15.78
C LEU A 6 -7.25 -58.68 -15.54
N LEU A 7 -6.99 -57.50 -16.14
CA LEU A 7 -7.39 -56.97 -17.47
C LEU A 7 -6.76 -55.54 -17.58
N ALA A 8 -5.89 -55.19 -18.55
CA ALA A 8 -6.08 -54.81 -19.98
C ALA A 8 -6.91 -53.52 -20.18
N GLY A 9 -6.53 -52.46 -20.92
CA GLY A 9 -5.39 -52.09 -21.79
C GLY A 9 -5.41 -50.54 -21.96
N GLY A 10 -4.60 -49.80 -22.73
CA GLY A 10 -3.57 -50.04 -23.75
C GLY A 10 -3.49 -48.79 -24.66
N HIS A 11 -2.41 -48.01 -24.54
CA HIS A 11 -1.84 -47.09 -25.56
C HIS A 11 -0.53 -47.77 -26.08
N PRO A 12 0.32 -47.26 -27.03
CA PRO A 12 0.37 -45.97 -27.76
C PRO A 12 0.88 -45.98 -29.26
N PHE A 13 0.87 -44.79 -29.88
CA PHE A 13 1.83 -44.12 -30.82
C PHE A 13 2.61 -44.79 -32.00
N SER A 14 2.54 -44.07 -33.15
CA SER A 14 3.62 -43.54 -34.04
C SER A 14 4.21 -44.35 -35.23
N GLY A 15 4.31 -43.67 -36.40
CA GLY A 15 5.54 -43.64 -37.22
C GLY A 15 5.59 -44.26 -38.65
N GLN A 16 5.30 -43.45 -39.69
CA GLN A 16 6.10 -43.18 -40.92
C GLN A 16 6.56 -44.29 -41.93
N LEU A 17 6.20 -44.16 -43.23
CA LEU A 17 7.08 -43.88 -44.41
C LEU A 17 6.51 -44.33 -45.80
N LEU A 18 6.51 -43.37 -46.75
CA LEU A 18 6.80 -43.40 -48.21
C LEU A 18 6.22 -44.49 -49.16
N ASN A 19 5.54 -44.08 -50.26
CA ASN A 19 6.12 -44.04 -51.63
C ASN A 19 5.16 -43.56 -52.75
N ARG A 20 5.68 -42.65 -53.59
CA ARG A 20 5.65 -42.51 -55.08
C ARG A 20 4.34 -42.59 -55.92
N THR A 21 4.12 -41.47 -56.62
CA THR A 21 3.35 -41.13 -57.86
C THR A 21 3.66 -42.01 -59.09
N PRO A 22 2.92 -41.98 -60.25
CA PRO A 22 2.51 -40.77 -61.01
C PRO A 22 1.14 -40.72 -61.77
N VAL A 23 0.86 -39.48 -62.17
CA VAL A 23 -0.16 -38.83 -63.04
C VAL A 23 -0.45 -39.56 -64.38
N PRO A 24 -1.58 -39.27 -65.06
CA PRO A 24 -1.49 -38.27 -66.16
C PRO A 24 -2.71 -37.33 -66.30
N THR A 25 -2.41 -36.06 -66.59
CA THR A 25 -3.29 -35.06 -67.20
C THR A 25 -3.28 -35.24 -68.73
N PRO A 26 -4.41 -34.95 -69.39
CA PRO A 26 -4.43 -33.91 -70.44
C PRO A 26 -5.76 -33.11 -70.33
N GLU A 27 -6.04 -31.96 -70.94
CA GLU A 27 -5.42 -31.02 -71.86
C GLU A 27 -6.33 -29.76 -71.79
N VAL A 28 -5.78 -28.61 -72.15
CA VAL A 28 -6.50 -27.34 -72.31
C VAL A 28 -7.37 -27.38 -73.58
N ILE A 29 -8.50 -26.66 -73.63
CA ILE A 29 -8.89 -25.70 -74.71
C ILE A 29 -10.39 -25.31 -74.64
N ASP A 30 -10.60 -24.00 -74.76
CA ASP A 30 -11.75 -23.19 -75.21
C ASP A 30 -13.05 -23.05 -74.40
N ASP A 31 -13.21 -21.84 -73.85
CA ASP A 31 -14.47 -21.08 -73.75
C ASP A 31 -14.95 -20.69 -75.17
N PRO A 32 -16.26 -20.52 -75.47
CA PRO A 32 -17.05 -19.46 -74.82
C PRO A 32 -18.57 -19.71 -74.68
N ALA A 33 -19.21 -19.08 -73.68
CA ALA A 33 -20.35 -18.16 -73.83
C ALA A 33 -21.06 -17.92 -72.48
N ILE A 34 -21.03 -16.66 -72.04
CA ILE A 34 -21.75 -16.10 -70.89
C ILE A 34 -23.26 -16.13 -71.15
N PRO A 35 -24.07 -16.43 -70.13
CA PRO A 35 -25.25 -15.61 -69.87
C PRO A 35 -25.17 -14.96 -68.49
N ASP A 36 -25.58 -13.69 -68.47
CA ASP A 36 -25.63 -12.74 -67.37
C ASP A 36 -25.96 -13.36 -66.00
N GLU A 37 -25.00 -13.35 -65.08
CA GLU A 37 -25.30 -13.32 -63.66
C GLU A 37 -24.98 -11.91 -63.16
N ASP A 38 -26.03 -11.22 -62.72
CA ASP A 38 -25.98 -9.99 -61.96
C ASP A 38 -24.88 -10.10 -60.89
N VAL A 39 -23.79 -9.37 -61.10
CA VAL A 39 -22.81 -9.13 -60.05
C VAL A 39 -23.50 -8.20 -59.06
N ALA A 40 -24.20 -8.79 -58.10
CA ALA A 40 -24.51 -8.13 -56.86
C ALA A 40 -23.17 -7.65 -56.30
N GLU A 41 -22.93 -6.35 -56.37
CA GLU A 41 -21.79 -5.69 -55.76
C GLU A 41 -21.70 -6.20 -54.33
N ASN A 42 -20.61 -6.91 -54.05
CA ASN A 42 -20.25 -7.38 -52.72
C ASN A 42 -19.95 -6.14 -51.87
N SER A 43 -21.01 -5.49 -51.40
CA SER A 43 -20.99 -4.46 -50.37
C SER A 43 -20.51 -5.17 -49.12
N THR A 44 -19.19 -5.22 -48.96
CA THR A 44 -18.59 -5.55 -47.68
C THR A 44 -19.17 -4.52 -46.72
N PRO A 45 -19.89 -4.90 -45.65
CA PRO A 45 -20.38 -3.94 -44.69
C PRO A 45 -19.18 -3.12 -44.25
N ILE A 46 -19.26 -1.79 -44.39
CA ILE A 46 -18.29 -0.88 -43.79
C ILE A 46 -18.44 -1.11 -42.30
N MET A 47 -17.62 -1.99 -41.72
CA MET A 47 -17.60 -2.14 -40.28
C MET A 47 -17.13 -0.81 -39.70
N PRO A 48 -17.81 -0.28 -38.68
CA PRO A 48 -17.29 0.87 -37.95
C PRO A 48 -15.88 0.53 -37.47
N GLU A 49 -14.96 1.44 -37.67
CA GLU A 49 -13.63 1.37 -37.09
C GLU A 49 -13.79 1.72 -35.61
N TYR A 50 -13.55 0.74 -34.73
CA TYR A 50 -13.65 0.89 -33.28
C TYR A 50 -12.26 0.92 -32.66
N ASP A 51 -12.11 1.65 -31.57
CA ASP A 51 -10.86 1.87 -30.85
C ASP A 51 -10.55 0.74 -29.83
N ASP A 52 -11.01 -0.49 -30.10
CA ASP A 52 -10.88 -1.62 -29.18
C ASP A 52 -9.41 -1.95 -28.86
N ASP A 53 -8.53 -1.89 -29.87
CA ASP A 53 -7.09 -2.11 -29.71
C ASP A 53 -6.42 -0.95 -28.95
N GLU A 54 -6.91 0.29 -29.12
CA GLU A 54 -6.42 1.45 -28.38
C GLU A 54 -6.81 1.38 -26.90
N LEU A 55 -8.05 0.95 -26.60
CA LEU A 55 -8.50 0.68 -25.24
C LEU A 55 -7.62 -0.38 -24.56
N ALA A 56 -7.38 -1.51 -25.25
CA ALA A 56 -6.53 -2.57 -24.73
C ALA A 56 -5.10 -2.06 -24.43
N GLY A 57 -4.52 -1.32 -25.36
CA GLY A 57 -3.21 -0.69 -25.17
C GLY A 57 -3.18 0.31 -24.02
N LEU A 58 -4.22 1.12 -23.86
CA LEU A 58 -4.34 2.09 -22.76
C LEU A 58 -4.39 1.39 -21.41
N ILE A 59 -5.19 0.33 -21.29
CA ILE A 59 -5.27 -0.50 -20.08
C ILE A 59 -3.91 -1.12 -19.76
N GLU A 60 -3.28 -1.80 -20.72
CA GLU A 60 -2.01 -2.50 -20.50
C GLU A 60 -0.89 -1.55 -20.07
N ASN A 61 -0.78 -0.38 -20.71
CA ASN A 61 0.30 0.57 -20.45
C ASN A 61 0.14 1.37 -19.16
N SER A 62 -1.10 1.57 -18.69
CA SER A 62 -1.38 2.41 -17.53
C SER A 62 -1.56 1.63 -16.22
N SER A 63 -2.07 0.40 -16.29
CA SER A 63 -2.56 -0.32 -15.11
C SER A 63 -1.51 -0.56 -14.04
N VAL A 64 -0.28 -0.89 -14.44
CA VAL A 64 0.83 -1.10 -13.48
C VAL A 64 1.13 0.19 -12.71
N SER A 65 1.20 1.32 -13.43
CA SER A 65 1.46 2.63 -12.83
C SER A 65 0.32 3.07 -11.91
N LEU A 66 -0.94 2.80 -12.29
CA LEU A 66 -2.12 3.07 -11.46
C LEU A 66 -2.12 2.24 -10.17
N MET A 67 -1.88 0.92 -10.27
CA MET A 67 -1.80 0.03 -9.11
C MET A 67 -0.68 0.45 -8.15
N LEU A 68 0.45 0.83 -8.71
CA LEU A 68 1.60 1.27 -7.95
C LEU A 68 1.32 2.58 -7.20
N LEU A 69 0.81 3.60 -7.88
CA LEU A 69 0.46 4.88 -7.26
C LEU A 69 -0.64 4.70 -6.21
N SER A 70 -1.60 3.81 -6.45
CA SER A 70 -2.60 3.40 -5.45
C SER A 70 -1.95 2.81 -4.19
N LEU A 71 -0.96 1.92 -4.36
CA LEU A 71 -0.21 1.34 -3.26
C LEU A 71 0.62 2.38 -2.49
N GLN A 72 1.28 3.31 -3.20
CA GLN A 72 2.04 4.41 -2.59
C GLN A 72 1.14 5.34 -1.76
N ASN A 73 -0.04 5.68 -2.28
CA ASN A 73 -1.05 6.45 -1.55
C ASN A 73 -1.53 5.69 -0.30
N THR A 74 -1.87 4.40 -0.47
CA THR A 74 -2.30 3.53 0.64
C THR A 74 -1.23 3.47 1.74
N TYR A 75 0.03 3.31 1.37
CA TYR A 75 1.16 3.28 2.31
C TYR A 75 1.34 4.62 3.03
N ALA A 76 1.30 5.73 2.30
CA ALA A 76 1.42 7.07 2.88
C ALA A 76 0.29 7.36 3.87
N LEU A 77 -0.95 6.94 3.55
CA LEU A 77 -2.12 7.03 4.43
C LEU A 77 -1.95 6.18 5.70
N TYR A 78 -1.52 4.94 5.56
CA TYR A 78 -1.20 4.10 6.72
C TYR A 78 -0.06 4.66 7.55
N SER A 79 0.87 5.40 6.92
CA SER A 79 2.03 6.01 7.57
C SER A 79 1.75 7.39 8.15
N TRP A 80 0.59 7.99 7.84
CA TRP A 80 0.22 9.37 8.19
C TRP A 80 1.24 10.41 7.73
N ASP A 81 1.91 10.11 6.62
CA ASP A 81 2.89 11.00 6.01
C ASP A 81 2.15 11.98 5.10
N GLU A 82 1.76 13.14 5.64
CA GLU A 82 0.96 14.13 4.91
C GLU A 82 1.68 14.69 3.67
N LEU A 83 3.02 14.75 3.69
CA LEU A 83 3.79 15.20 2.54
C LEU A 83 3.70 14.18 1.41
N SER A 84 4.04 12.91 1.72
CA SER A 84 3.92 11.82 0.75
C SER A 84 2.49 11.63 0.27
N VAL A 85 1.49 11.78 1.14
CA VAL A 85 0.07 11.71 0.73
C VAL A 85 -0.24 12.79 -0.30
N ARG A 86 0.22 14.03 -0.09
CA ARG A 86 -0.03 15.13 -1.04
C ARG A 86 0.63 14.89 -2.40
N GLU A 87 1.90 14.48 -2.38
CA GLU A 87 2.69 14.24 -3.61
C GLU A 87 2.17 13.02 -4.38
N ASN A 88 1.89 11.92 -3.67
CA ASN A 88 1.37 10.70 -4.28
C ASN A 88 -0.07 10.89 -4.78
N ALA A 89 -0.91 11.65 -4.06
CA ALA A 89 -2.27 11.95 -4.52
C ALA A 89 -2.27 12.90 -5.72
N ALA A 90 -1.34 13.86 -5.78
CA ALA A 90 -1.15 14.69 -6.97
C ALA A 90 -0.77 13.85 -8.20
N SER A 91 0.16 12.92 -8.02
CA SER A 91 0.64 12.03 -9.09
C SER A 91 -0.45 11.07 -9.56
N LEU A 92 -1.18 10.43 -8.61
CA LEU A 92 -2.29 9.54 -8.93
C LEU A 92 -3.43 10.28 -9.65
N HIS A 93 -3.81 11.47 -9.15
CA HIS A 93 -4.82 12.31 -9.81
C HIS A 93 -4.40 12.69 -11.23
N ALA A 94 -3.17 13.18 -11.42
CA ALA A 94 -2.69 13.60 -12.74
C ALA A 94 -2.71 12.44 -13.75
N LEU A 95 -2.23 11.26 -13.34
CA LEU A 95 -2.24 10.08 -14.20
C LEU A 95 -3.66 9.58 -14.47
N ALA A 96 -4.45 9.33 -13.42
CA ALA A 96 -5.80 8.78 -13.54
C ALA A 96 -6.72 9.71 -14.34
N LYS A 97 -6.63 11.03 -14.15
CA LYS A 97 -7.41 12.01 -14.90
C LYS A 97 -7.02 12.06 -16.38
N LYS A 98 -5.72 12.05 -16.68
CA LYS A 98 -5.24 11.99 -18.07
C LYS A 98 -5.78 10.75 -18.79
N ILE A 99 -5.69 9.58 -18.16
CA ILE A 99 -6.17 8.33 -18.75
C ILE A 99 -7.69 8.31 -18.85
N LEU A 100 -8.39 8.91 -17.89
CA LEU A 100 -9.85 9.04 -17.94
C LEU A 100 -10.29 9.86 -19.15
N ASP A 101 -9.66 11.02 -19.37
CA ASP A 101 -9.93 11.87 -20.53
C ASP A 101 -9.65 11.13 -21.85
N GLU A 102 -8.57 10.32 -21.92
CA GLU A 102 -8.26 9.47 -23.08
C GLU A 102 -9.30 8.36 -23.28
N ALA A 103 -9.67 7.63 -22.22
CA ALA A 103 -10.63 6.53 -22.28
C ALA A 103 -12.05 7.00 -22.63
N GLU A 104 -12.48 8.17 -22.15
CA GLU A 104 -13.79 8.76 -22.50
C GLU A 104 -13.89 9.06 -24.00
N GLY A 105 -12.77 9.40 -24.65
CA GLY A 105 -12.70 9.73 -26.07
C GLY A 105 -12.73 8.55 -27.04
N LEU A 106 -12.55 7.31 -26.57
CA LEU A 106 -12.50 6.11 -27.42
C LEU A 106 -13.90 5.65 -27.83
N GLU A 107 -14.13 5.37 -29.11
CA GLU A 107 -15.37 4.75 -29.60
C GLU A 107 -15.17 3.22 -29.72
N VAL A 108 -15.74 2.45 -28.79
CA VAL A 108 -15.48 0.99 -28.69
C VAL A 108 -16.67 0.17 -29.17
N SER A 109 -16.42 -1.09 -29.52
CA SER A 109 -17.48 -2.01 -29.92
C SER A 109 -18.41 -2.37 -28.75
N ASP A 110 -19.64 -2.79 -29.04
CA ASP A 110 -20.61 -3.26 -28.04
C ASP A 110 -20.05 -4.37 -27.12
N LEU A 111 -19.07 -5.15 -27.62
CA LEU A 111 -18.41 -6.19 -26.84
C LEU A 111 -17.43 -5.62 -25.80
N GLN A 112 -16.78 -4.51 -26.12
CA GLN A 112 -15.78 -3.85 -25.26
C GLN A 112 -16.37 -2.76 -24.35
N GLU A 113 -17.60 -2.30 -24.61
CA GLU A 113 -18.30 -1.34 -23.75
C GLU A 113 -18.29 -1.70 -22.24
N PRO A 114 -18.54 -2.96 -21.82
CA PRO A 114 -18.43 -3.33 -20.41
C PRO A 114 -17.02 -3.18 -19.83
N VAL A 115 -15.99 -3.47 -20.63
CA VAL A 115 -14.57 -3.36 -20.24
C VAL A 115 -14.20 -1.89 -20.09
N LYS A 116 -14.57 -1.05 -21.07
CA LYS A 116 -14.42 0.40 -21.02
C LYS A 116 -15.10 0.98 -19.77
N ALA A 117 -16.35 0.61 -19.50
CA ALA A 117 -17.11 1.11 -18.36
C ALA A 117 -16.46 0.76 -17.00
N GLU A 118 -15.97 -0.48 -16.82
CA GLU A 118 -15.27 -0.85 -15.57
C GLU A 118 -13.89 -0.19 -15.46
N PHE A 119 -13.19 0.04 -16.58
CA PHE A 119 -11.93 0.78 -16.58
C PHE A 119 -12.15 2.25 -16.21
N THR A 120 -13.12 2.92 -16.83
CA THR A 120 -13.55 4.29 -16.47
C THR A 120 -13.91 4.38 -14.98
N ARG A 121 -14.68 3.42 -14.46
CA ARG A 121 -15.03 3.36 -13.03
C ARG A 121 -13.81 3.26 -12.11
N SER A 122 -12.79 2.51 -12.51
CA SER A 122 -11.53 2.41 -11.77
C SER A 122 -10.85 3.79 -11.69
N LEU A 123 -10.74 4.47 -12.83
CA LEU A 123 -10.11 5.79 -12.95
C LEU A 123 -10.86 6.86 -12.13
N GLU A 124 -12.19 6.89 -12.22
CA GLU A 124 -13.05 7.77 -11.42
C GLU A 124 -12.81 7.58 -9.92
N SER A 125 -12.69 6.33 -9.46
CA SER A 125 -12.42 6.02 -8.04
C SER A 125 -11.05 6.54 -7.61
N TYR A 126 -10.02 6.40 -8.47
CA TYR A 126 -8.68 6.95 -8.17
C TYR A 126 -8.65 8.48 -8.17
N VAL A 127 -9.39 9.13 -9.08
CA VAL A 127 -9.56 10.59 -9.09
C VAL A 127 -10.25 11.04 -7.80
N ALA A 128 -11.37 10.41 -7.43
CA ALA A 128 -12.11 10.74 -6.21
C ALA A 128 -11.24 10.57 -4.95
N ALA A 129 -10.52 9.45 -4.83
CA ALA A 129 -9.58 9.22 -3.72
C ALA A 129 -8.55 10.35 -3.63
N SER A 130 -7.97 10.74 -4.77
CA SER A 130 -6.92 11.76 -4.80
C SER A 130 -7.45 13.16 -4.47
N GLU A 131 -8.63 13.53 -4.94
CA GLU A 131 -9.29 14.81 -4.63
C GLU A 131 -9.58 14.94 -3.12
N MET A 132 -10.00 13.86 -2.46
CA MET A 132 -10.19 13.83 -1.00
C MET A 132 -8.90 14.16 -0.23
N LEU A 133 -7.74 13.85 -0.81
CA LEU A 133 -6.41 13.97 -0.19
C LEU A 133 -5.69 15.28 -0.51
N GLN A 134 -5.97 15.91 -1.64
CA GLN A 134 -5.29 17.15 -2.07
C GLN A 134 -5.74 18.44 -1.35
N GLY A 135 -6.79 18.38 -0.53
CA GLY A 135 -7.25 19.54 0.24
C GLY A 135 -6.22 19.99 1.30
N GLY A 136 -6.00 21.31 1.43
CA GLY A 136 -5.03 21.91 2.37
C GLY A 136 -5.36 21.76 3.87
N ALA A 137 -6.39 20.99 4.22
CA ALA A 137 -6.68 20.63 5.60
C ALA A 137 -5.80 19.44 6.03
N PRO A 138 -5.43 19.32 7.32
CA PRO A 138 -4.72 18.14 7.83
C PRO A 138 -5.49 16.83 7.62
N LEU A 139 -4.77 15.71 7.61
CA LEU A 139 -5.37 14.38 7.54
C LEU A 139 -6.17 14.10 8.82
N ASN A 140 -7.35 13.52 8.64
CA ASN A 140 -8.17 13.02 9.74
C ASN A 140 -8.68 11.63 9.39
N LYS A 141 -9.12 10.90 10.41
CA LYS A 141 -9.55 9.51 10.26
C LYS A 141 -10.64 9.34 9.19
N THR A 142 -11.65 10.20 9.14
CA THR A 142 -12.74 10.11 8.17
C THR A 142 -12.25 10.26 6.73
N ARG A 143 -11.35 11.21 6.47
CA ARG A 143 -10.75 11.39 5.14
C ARG A 143 -9.87 10.22 4.75
N VAL A 144 -9.07 9.70 5.69
CA VAL A 144 -8.21 8.54 5.46
C VAL A 144 -9.04 7.30 5.15
N ASP A 145 -10.06 6.99 5.96
CA ASP A 145 -10.93 5.83 5.75
C ASP A 145 -11.66 5.93 4.40
N ALA A 146 -12.21 7.11 4.05
CA ALA A 146 -12.88 7.33 2.77
C ALA A 146 -11.93 7.19 1.57
N ALA A 147 -10.73 7.75 1.64
CA ALA A 147 -9.75 7.64 0.57
C ALA A 147 -9.27 6.18 0.38
N LEU A 148 -9.07 5.44 1.47
CA LEU A 148 -8.73 4.01 1.40
C LEU A 148 -9.85 3.19 0.76
N ASP A 149 -11.11 3.48 1.07
CA ASP A 149 -12.26 2.83 0.46
C ASP A 149 -12.30 3.08 -1.07
N GLU A 150 -12.05 4.31 -1.52
CA GLU A 150 -12.00 4.64 -2.95
C GLU A 150 -10.78 4.04 -3.67
N LEU A 151 -9.60 4.04 -3.05
CA LEU A 151 -8.42 3.34 -3.60
C LEU A 151 -8.68 1.84 -3.75
N HIS A 152 -9.37 1.23 -2.79
CA HIS A 152 -9.77 -0.17 -2.85
C HIS A 152 -10.80 -0.44 -3.95
N ARG A 153 -11.79 0.44 -4.12
CA ARG A 153 -12.76 0.37 -5.24
C ARG A 153 -12.06 0.46 -6.59
N GLY A 154 -11.18 1.45 -6.76
CA GLY A 154 -10.39 1.63 -7.98
C GLY A 154 -9.57 0.38 -8.32
N SER A 155 -8.87 -0.17 -7.33
CA SER A 155 -8.03 -1.38 -7.51
C SER A 155 -8.86 -2.63 -7.82
N SER A 156 -10.06 -2.74 -7.23
CA SER A 156 -10.97 -3.87 -7.44
C SER A 156 -11.58 -3.84 -8.84
N SER A 157 -12.02 -2.67 -9.31
CA SER A 157 -12.51 -2.52 -10.69
C SER A 157 -11.39 -2.76 -11.71
N LEU A 158 -10.17 -2.26 -11.47
CA LEU A 158 -9.03 -2.53 -12.36
C LEU A 158 -8.70 -4.03 -12.43
N SER A 159 -8.79 -4.74 -11.30
CA SER A 159 -8.60 -6.19 -11.27
C SER A 159 -9.65 -6.94 -12.11
N ARG A 160 -10.91 -6.48 -12.10
CA ARG A 160 -11.97 -7.07 -12.95
C ARG A 160 -11.75 -6.82 -14.43
N VAL A 161 -11.22 -5.66 -14.79
CA VAL A 161 -10.79 -5.37 -16.17
C VAL A 161 -9.75 -6.42 -16.61
N PHE A 162 -8.75 -6.72 -15.78
CA PHE A 162 -7.79 -7.79 -16.08
C PHE A 162 -8.40 -9.17 -16.19
N GLU A 163 -9.36 -9.52 -15.35
CA GLU A 163 -10.07 -10.81 -15.42
C GLU A 163 -10.90 -10.94 -16.72
N SER A 164 -11.33 -9.81 -17.30
CA SER A 164 -12.08 -9.78 -18.56
C SER A 164 -11.21 -9.79 -19.83
N LEU A 165 -9.91 -9.50 -19.70
CA LEU A 165 -8.97 -9.57 -20.82
C LEU A 165 -8.58 -11.03 -21.07
N ASP A 166 -9.07 -11.60 -22.17
CA ASP A 166 -8.89 -13.02 -22.56
C ASP A 166 -7.46 -13.36 -23.04
N ARG A 167 -6.45 -12.56 -22.67
CA ARG A 167 -5.05 -12.73 -23.03
C ARG A 167 -4.13 -12.63 -21.81
N PRO A 168 -3.11 -13.49 -21.70
CA PRO A 168 -2.05 -13.28 -20.71
C PRO A 168 -1.32 -11.98 -21.05
N VAL A 169 -1.37 -11.01 -20.14
CA VAL A 169 -0.61 -9.75 -20.20
C VAL A 169 0.88 -10.12 -20.28
N LEU A 170 1.43 -10.13 -21.50
CA LEU A 170 2.79 -10.61 -21.79
C LEU A 170 3.76 -9.46 -22.12
N HIS A 171 3.35 -8.21 -21.94
CA HIS A 171 4.21 -7.05 -22.21
C HIS A 171 4.45 -6.27 -20.92
N LEU A 172 5.72 -6.26 -20.51
CA LEU A 172 6.20 -5.32 -19.50
C LEU A 172 6.06 -3.90 -20.08
N PRO A 173 5.46 -2.93 -19.36
CA PRO A 173 5.33 -1.56 -19.85
C PRO A 173 6.69 -0.99 -20.25
N GLN A 174 6.77 -0.32 -21.41
CA GLN A 174 8.01 0.29 -21.90
C GLN A 174 8.53 1.41 -20.99
N GLU A 175 7.65 2.02 -20.19
CA GLU A 175 7.98 3.06 -19.23
C GLU A 175 7.05 2.95 -18.02
N VAL A 176 7.54 2.29 -16.96
CA VAL A 176 6.91 2.40 -15.63
C VAL A 176 7.39 3.72 -15.06
N VAL A 177 6.47 4.58 -14.61
CA VAL A 177 6.82 5.82 -13.88
C VAL A 177 7.89 5.47 -12.86
N GLU A 178 9.04 6.14 -12.91
CA GLU A 178 10.21 5.78 -12.12
C GLU A 178 9.83 5.66 -10.64
N VAL A 179 9.78 4.41 -10.17
CA VAL A 179 9.21 4.07 -8.89
C VAL A 179 10.25 4.28 -7.83
N SER A 180 10.23 5.45 -7.21
CA SER A 180 10.88 5.63 -5.93
C SER A 180 10.01 4.98 -4.84
N PHE A 181 10.07 3.64 -4.71
CA PHE A 181 9.77 2.97 -3.42
C PHE A 181 10.83 3.28 -2.37
N SER A 182 11.82 4.11 -2.71
CA SER A 182 12.39 5.08 -1.79
C SER A 182 11.32 6.08 -1.31
N GLY A 183 10.18 5.59 -0.82
CA GLY A 183 9.31 6.40 0.03
C GLY A 183 10.13 6.68 1.27
N SER A 184 10.91 7.76 1.24
CA SER A 184 11.84 8.20 2.27
C SER A 184 12.35 7.02 3.12
N GLY A 185 12.88 6.00 2.43
CA GLY A 185 13.51 4.88 3.09
C GLY A 185 14.77 5.46 3.69
N ARG A 186 14.70 5.72 5.00
CA ARG A 186 15.45 6.69 5.79
C ARG A 186 14.77 8.06 5.81
N THR A 187 14.12 8.41 6.94
CA THR A 187 14.34 9.76 7.50
C THR A 187 15.80 9.84 7.93
N GLY A 188 16.70 9.82 6.93
CA GLY A 188 18.14 9.95 7.07
C GLY A 188 18.48 11.42 6.94
N THR A 189 17.85 12.24 7.75
CA THR A 189 18.31 13.57 8.12
C THR A 189 18.11 13.61 9.61
N GLY A 190 19.06 14.16 10.37
CA GLY A 190 18.93 14.37 11.81
C GLY A 190 17.85 15.40 12.15
N GLU A 191 16.74 15.42 11.44
CA GLU A 191 15.58 16.26 11.67
C GLU A 191 14.63 15.59 12.65
N GLU A 192 14.13 16.41 13.57
CA GLU A 192 13.23 15.97 14.63
C GLU A 192 11.83 15.66 14.05
N LEU A 193 11.33 14.49 14.40
CA LEU A 193 10.01 13.98 14.04
C LEU A 193 8.92 14.75 14.80
N ALA A 194 7.79 14.99 14.14
CA ALA A 194 6.60 15.55 14.78
C ALA A 194 5.80 14.47 15.51
N LEU A 195 4.93 14.88 16.46
CA LEU A 195 3.90 13.97 16.97
C LEU A 195 3.05 13.42 15.80
N LEU A 196 2.58 12.18 15.94
CA LEU A 196 1.90 11.40 14.89
C LEU A 196 2.78 10.99 13.68
N GLN A 197 4.02 11.49 13.58
CA GLN A 197 4.96 11.00 12.58
C GLN A 197 5.56 9.66 13.01
N ARG A 198 5.55 8.68 12.10
CA ARG A 198 6.15 7.36 12.31
C ARG A 198 7.63 7.39 12.02
N TYR A 199 8.40 6.71 12.86
CA TYR A 199 9.73 6.25 12.54
C TYR A 199 9.67 4.78 12.15
N LEU A 200 10.19 4.49 10.96
CA LEU A 200 10.24 3.15 10.41
C LEU A 200 11.66 2.59 10.55
N TYR A 201 11.76 1.39 11.08
CA TYR A 201 13.05 0.73 11.24
C TYR A 201 12.92 -0.78 11.11
N GLU A 202 14.04 -1.42 10.84
CA GLU A 202 14.13 -2.87 10.80
C GLU A 202 14.61 -3.41 12.15
N ASP A 203 14.13 -4.60 12.50
CA ASP A 203 14.70 -5.33 13.63
C ASP A 203 16.17 -5.72 13.34
N ARG A 204 16.93 -6.14 14.36
CA ARG A 204 18.35 -6.50 14.20
C ARG A 204 18.59 -7.60 13.16
N SER A 205 17.62 -8.50 12.97
CA SER A 205 17.73 -9.56 11.96
C SER A 205 17.38 -9.09 10.54
N ARG A 206 16.88 -7.86 10.39
CA ARG A 206 16.34 -7.28 9.15
C ARG A 206 15.22 -8.11 8.53
N ALA A 207 14.56 -8.90 9.36
CA ALA A 207 13.47 -9.76 8.95
C ALA A 207 12.11 -9.08 9.09
N ASN A 208 12.00 -8.02 9.89
CA ASN A 208 10.72 -7.36 10.19
C ASN A 208 10.81 -5.85 10.01
N ASP A 209 9.76 -5.26 9.43
CA ASP A 209 9.54 -3.82 9.43
C ASP A 209 8.75 -3.42 10.66
N ILE A 210 9.21 -2.37 11.35
CA ILE A 210 8.64 -1.90 12.60
C ILE A 210 8.33 -0.41 12.48
N SER A 211 7.15 -0.01 12.97
CA SER A 211 6.76 1.39 13.12
C SER A 211 6.77 1.77 14.60
N LEU A 212 7.44 2.87 14.94
CA LEU A 212 7.34 3.54 16.24
C LEU A 212 6.75 4.95 16.04
N MET A 213 5.84 5.37 16.91
CA MET A 213 5.19 6.67 16.86
C MET A 213 4.93 7.20 18.27
N LEU A 214 5.11 8.51 18.45
CA LEU A 214 4.53 9.24 19.58
C LEU A 214 3.19 9.85 19.16
N VAL A 215 2.11 9.43 19.80
CA VAL A 215 0.74 9.80 19.40
C VAL A 215 0.36 11.15 19.99
N ALA A 216 0.66 11.36 21.28
CA ALA A 216 0.31 12.58 21.99
C ALA A 216 1.28 12.83 23.14
N ALA A 217 1.42 14.11 23.52
CA ALA A 217 2.14 14.55 24.71
C ALA A 217 1.24 15.51 25.50
N THR A 218 0.90 15.14 26.75
CA THR A 218 -0.07 15.85 27.58
C THR A 218 0.49 16.13 28.97
N LYS A 219 0.35 17.36 29.45
CA LYS A 219 0.72 17.74 30.81
C LYS A 219 -0.41 17.41 31.78
N ILE A 220 -0.09 16.78 32.91
CA ILE A 220 -1.04 16.46 33.98
C ILE A 220 -0.42 16.77 35.34
N SER A 221 -1.25 17.17 36.30
CA SER A 221 -0.79 17.48 37.67
C SER A 221 -0.94 16.32 38.65
N ALA A 222 -1.81 15.35 38.35
CA ALA A 222 -2.04 14.19 39.20
C ALA A 222 -2.64 13.01 38.42
N TYR A 223 -2.52 11.81 38.98
CA TYR A 223 -3.18 10.60 38.51
C TYR A 223 -3.51 9.66 39.67
N CYS A 224 -4.38 8.68 39.45
CA CYS A 224 -4.69 7.67 40.46
C CYS A 224 -3.94 6.37 40.18
N ARG A 225 -3.36 5.75 41.20
CA ARG A 225 -2.91 4.36 41.17
C ARG A 225 -3.98 3.45 41.78
N PHE A 226 -4.24 2.32 41.13
CA PHE A 226 -5.23 1.33 41.56
C PHE A 226 -4.54 0.03 41.93
N ASP A 227 -3.79 0.06 43.03
CA ASP A 227 -3.27 -1.15 43.64
C ASP A 227 -4.38 -1.76 44.52
N GLU A 228 -4.26 -1.67 45.85
CA GLU A 228 -5.26 -2.17 46.81
C GLU A 228 -6.31 -1.11 47.20
N SER A 229 -5.98 0.18 47.04
CA SER A 229 -6.88 1.31 47.20
C SER A 229 -6.54 2.39 46.18
N ALA A 230 -7.53 3.21 45.80
CA ALA A 230 -7.32 4.31 44.86
C ALA A 230 -6.54 5.44 45.56
N GLU A 231 -5.26 5.56 45.25
CA GLU A 231 -4.41 6.62 45.79
C GLU A 231 -4.09 7.65 44.71
N VAL A 232 -4.26 8.93 45.05
CA VAL A 232 -3.93 10.04 44.16
C VAL A 232 -2.45 10.36 44.30
N VAL A 233 -1.72 10.22 43.21
CA VAL A 233 -0.34 10.66 43.06
C VAL A 233 -0.35 12.04 42.41
N ALA A 234 -0.04 13.07 43.18
CA ALA A 234 0.11 14.44 42.69
C ALA A 234 1.59 14.76 42.46
N ALA A 235 1.87 15.57 41.44
CA ALA A 235 3.20 16.14 41.25
C ALA A 235 3.56 17.03 42.44
N GLU A 236 4.83 17.04 42.83
CA GLU A 236 5.31 17.92 43.89
C GLU A 236 5.12 19.40 43.52
N PRO A 237 5.00 20.32 44.50
CA PRO A 237 4.89 21.75 44.20
C PRO A 237 6.01 22.25 43.27
N GLY A 238 5.65 22.92 42.18
CA GLY A 238 6.58 23.38 41.15
C GLY A 238 6.99 22.30 40.14
N ARG A 239 6.34 21.12 40.18
CA ARG A 239 6.52 20.03 39.22
C ARG A 239 5.23 19.69 38.50
N ILE A 240 5.35 19.01 37.37
CA ILE A 240 4.25 18.52 36.56
C ILE A 240 4.64 17.20 35.92
N PHE A 241 3.67 16.34 35.65
CA PHE A 241 3.92 15.14 34.87
C PHE A 241 3.66 15.40 33.38
N LEU A 242 4.53 14.88 32.53
CA LEU A 242 4.32 14.81 31.09
C LEU A 242 4.03 13.36 30.70
N LEU A 243 2.83 13.16 30.17
CA LEU A 243 2.33 11.88 29.69
C LEU A 243 2.54 11.81 28.17
N ILE A 244 3.28 10.80 27.70
CA ILE A 244 3.52 10.55 26.28
C ILE A 244 2.86 9.24 25.89
N GLU A 245 1.93 9.27 24.93
CA GLU A 245 1.36 8.07 24.33
C GLU A 245 2.31 7.54 23.25
N VAL A 246 2.71 6.28 23.38
CA VAL A 246 3.61 5.60 22.45
C VAL A 246 2.86 4.47 21.76
N ARG A 247 3.11 4.30 20.46
CA ARG A 247 2.60 3.19 19.66
C ARG A 247 3.73 2.52 18.89
N VAL A 248 3.83 1.20 19.03
CA VAL A 248 4.73 0.33 18.28
C VAL A 248 3.90 -0.68 17.51
N THR A 249 4.21 -0.90 16.23
CA THR A 249 3.52 -1.85 15.37
C THR A 249 4.53 -2.71 14.61
N ASN A 250 4.32 -4.03 14.59
CA ASN A 250 5.01 -4.93 13.67
C ASN A 250 4.32 -4.86 12.30
N LEU A 251 4.95 -4.24 11.31
CA LEU A 251 4.37 -4.05 9.97
C LEU A 251 4.44 -5.31 9.11
N GLY A 252 5.14 -6.35 9.56
CA GLY A 252 5.27 -7.60 8.85
C GLY A 252 6.72 -8.01 8.65
N HIS A 253 6.89 -9.20 8.10
CA HIS A 253 8.19 -9.79 7.85
C HIS A 253 8.54 -9.80 6.36
N LYS A 254 9.83 -9.73 6.05
CA LYS A 254 10.40 -9.78 4.71
C LYS A 254 10.83 -11.21 4.35
N GLY A 255 10.52 -11.62 3.12
CA GLY A 255 10.91 -12.93 2.57
C GLY A 255 10.35 -14.12 3.34
N ASP A 256 11.01 -15.28 3.24
CA ASP A 256 10.59 -16.54 3.88
C ASP A 256 11.08 -16.69 5.34
N SER A 257 11.38 -15.58 6.02
CA SER A 257 11.92 -15.63 7.38
C SER A 257 10.91 -16.23 8.36
N ARG A 258 11.36 -17.22 9.14
CA ARG A 258 10.56 -17.81 10.24
C ARG A 258 10.55 -16.92 11.49
N LEU A 259 11.30 -15.83 11.51
CA LEU A 259 11.37 -14.87 12.60
C LEU A 259 10.41 -13.70 12.32
N TYR A 260 9.14 -13.88 12.66
CA TYR A 260 8.06 -12.91 12.42
C TYR A 260 7.62 -12.15 13.67
N LYS A 261 8.25 -12.43 14.83
CA LYS A 261 7.98 -11.75 16.10
C LYS A 261 9.05 -10.72 16.36
N ILE A 262 8.64 -9.56 16.87
CA ILE A 262 9.55 -8.49 17.29
C ILE A 262 9.47 -8.30 18.80
N GLN A 263 10.49 -7.68 19.38
CA GLN A 263 10.43 -7.10 20.72
C GLN A 263 10.23 -5.60 20.58
N ALA A 264 9.14 -5.08 21.15
CA ALA A 264 8.95 -3.64 21.27
C ALA A 264 10.04 -3.04 22.17
N PRO A 265 10.50 -1.80 21.92
CA PRO A 265 11.51 -1.16 22.75
C PRO A 265 11.07 -1.13 24.22
N ASP A 266 12.00 -1.40 25.12
CA ASP A 266 11.73 -1.27 26.56
C ASP A 266 11.55 0.20 26.94
N ILE A 267 10.85 0.46 28.06
CA ILE A 267 10.67 1.83 28.56
C ILE A 267 12.01 2.55 28.79
N SER A 268 13.07 1.82 29.14
CA SER A 268 14.42 2.38 29.32
C SER A 268 15.08 2.89 28.02
N ALA A 269 14.54 2.54 26.84
CA ALA A 269 14.99 3.08 25.57
C ALA A 269 14.61 4.56 25.37
N PHE A 270 13.61 5.05 26.11
CA PHE A 270 13.05 6.39 25.95
C PHE A 270 13.69 7.36 26.92
N THR A 271 14.25 8.44 26.40
CA THR A 271 14.89 9.50 27.18
C THR A 271 14.35 10.86 26.77
N LEU A 272 13.82 11.61 27.74
CA LEU A 272 13.30 12.95 27.50
C LEU A 272 14.38 13.99 27.76
N HIS A 273 14.52 14.92 26.83
CA HIS A 273 15.41 16.06 26.95
C HIS A 273 14.58 17.33 27.04
N TYR A 274 14.97 18.20 27.98
CA TYR A 274 14.43 19.53 28.11
C TYR A 274 15.58 20.46 28.54
N ARG A 275 15.96 21.36 27.63
CA ARG A 275 17.20 22.15 27.74
C ARG A 275 18.40 21.22 27.94
N ASP A 276 19.32 21.58 28.84
CA ASP A 276 20.51 20.77 29.16
C ASP A 276 20.23 19.61 30.13
N ASN A 277 18.96 19.32 30.44
CA ASN A 277 18.58 18.28 31.39
C ASN A 277 18.02 17.04 30.70
N ILE A 278 18.29 15.88 31.30
CA ILE A 278 17.88 14.58 30.83
C ILE A 278 16.96 13.95 31.88
N TYR A 279 15.81 13.45 31.46
CA TYR A 279 14.80 12.86 32.31
C TYR A 279 14.52 11.42 31.88
N SER A 280 14.52 10.51 32.85
CA SER A 280 14.14 9.11 32.64
C SER A 280 12.66 8.91 32.93
N PRO A 281 12.02 7.90 32.31
CA PRO A 281 10.64 7.55 32.60
C PRO A 281 10.39 7.20 34.06
N VAL A 282 9.26 7.65 34.59
CA VAL A 282 8.75 7.23 35.89
C VAL A 282 8.18 5.82 35.77
N LYS A 283 8.58 4.95 36.69
CA LYS A 283 8.02 3.60 36.77
C LYS A 283 6.59 3.66 37.29
N LEU A 284 5.63 3.37 36.41
CA LEU A 284 4.22 3.32 36.77
C LEU A 284 3.84 1.98 37.42
N ALA A 285 2.85 2.03 38.30
CA ALA A 285 2.15 0.84 38.77
C ALA A 285 1.36 0.19 37.60
N PRO A 286 1.11 -1.13 37.61
CA PRO A 286 0.43 -1.82 36.51
C PRO A 286 -0.97 -1.28 36.19
N LYS A 287 -1.67 -0.71 37.19
CA LYS A 287 -3.01 -0.14 37.04
C LYS A 287 -3.04 1.31 37.50
N THR A 288 -3.34 2.21 36.58
CA THR A 288 -3.50 3.65 36.86
C THR A 288 -4.70 4.23 36.13
N SER A 289 -5.12 5.44 36.49
CA SER A 289 -6.17 6.18 35.76
C SER A 289 -5.72 6.71 34.40
N LEU A 290 -4.44 6.54 34.05
CA LEU A 290 -3.86 7.01 32.79
C LEU A 290 -4.11 6.03 31.64
N GLY A 291 -4.70 4.86 31.92
CA GLY A 291 -4.81 3.76 30.98
C GLY A 291 -3.65 2.77 31.15
N GLU A 292 -3.35 2.04 30.07
CA GLU A 292 -2.26 1.04 30.10
C GLU A 292 -0.88 1.72 30.09
N PRO A 293 -0.03 1.46 31.10
CA PRO A 293 1.38 1.84 31.03
C PRO A 293 2.06 1.18 29.83
N TYR A 294 2.96 1.91 29.19
CA TYR A 294 3.83 1.35 28.18
C TYR A 294 4.86 0.42 28.85
N GLY A 295 5.13 -0.72 28.20
CA GLY A 295 6.13 -1.69 28.65
C GLY A 295 6.55 -2.58 27.50
N ALA A 296 7.70 -3.23 27.65
CA ALA A 296 8.22 -4.17 26.67
C ALA A 296 7.20 -5.27 26.39
N ALA A 297 7.01 -5.59 25.11
CA ALA A 297 6.08 -6.60 24.64
C ALA A 297 6.64 -7.32 23.43
N THR A 298 6.37 -8.61 23.33
CA THR A 298 6.57 -9.37 22.09
C THR A 298 5.36 -9.18 21.20
N LEU A 299 5.59 -8.80 19.94
CA LEU A 299 4.53 -8.55 18.98
C LEU A 299 4.61 -9.52 17.81
N ASP A 300 3.51 -10.23 17.56
CA ASP A 300 3.30 -11.02 16.34
C ASP A 300 3.07 -10.11 15.12
N ARG A 301 2.93 -10.72 13.94
CA ARG A 301 2.74 -10.02 12.67
C ARG A 301 1.49 -9.13 12.75
N TYR A 302 1.62 -7.85 12.38
CA TYR A 302 0.54 -6.85 12.41
C TYR A 302 0.01 -6.50 13.80
N GLU A 303 0.62 -7.05 14.87
CA GLU A 303 0.26 -6.64 16.22
C GLU A 303 0.81 -5.26 16.55
N LYS A 304 0.08 -4.58 17.43
CA LYS A 304 0.40 -3.26 17.93
C LYS A 304 0.43 -3.25 19.45
N LYS A 305 1.40 -2.53 20.03
CA LYS A 305 1.38 -2.11 21.43
C LYS A 305 1.16 -0.60 21.47
N ALA A 306 0.19 -0.17 22.27
CA ALA A 306 0.04 1.21 22.67
C ALA A 306 0.10 1.30 24.20
N GLY A 307 0.56 2.43 24.72
CA GLY A 307 0.59 2.70 26.14
C GLY A 307 1.23 4.05 26.45
N TYR A 308 1.17 4.44 27.71
CA TYR A 308 1.70 5.73 28.15
C TYR A 308 3.02 5.61 28.90
N ILE A 309 3.93 6.54 28.62
CA ILE A 309 5.16 6.80 29.39
C ILE A 309 4.96 8.11 30.16
N LEU A 310 5.34 8.12 31.44
CA LEU A 310 5.23 9.30 32.30
C LEU A 310 6.62 9.85 32.62
N PHE A 311 6.79 11.17 32.57
CA PHE A 311 8.00 11.88 33.03
C PHE A 311 7.63 12.90 34.10
N ASP A 312 8.53 13.14 35.06
CA ASP A 312 8.37 14.15 36.11
C ASP A 312 9.29 15.35 35.85
N LEU A 313 8.70 16.52 35.61
CA LEU A 313 9.37 17.69 35.06
C LEU A 313 9.06 18.95 35.89
N PRO A 314 9.87 20.01 35.77
CA PRO A 314 9.51 21.32 36.32
C PRO A 314 8.20 21.83 35.71
N GLU A 315 7.33 22.45 36.51
CA GLU A 315 6.03 22.99 36.07
C GLU A 315 6.17 24.04 34.97
N ALA A 316 7.26 24.83 35.02
CA ALA A 316 7.59 25.86 34.04
C ALA A 316 8.11 25.31 32.70
N LEU A 317 7.95 24.00 32.42
CA LEU A 317 8.40 23.43 31.15
C LEU A 317 7.63 24.02 29.97
N ASP A 318 8.36 24.31 28.90
CA ASP A 318 7.77 24.54 27.58
C ASP A 318 7.87 23.26 26.76
N ILE A 319 6.74 22.80 26.22
CA ILE A 319 6.70 21.54 25.47
C ILE A 319 7.42 21.65 24.13
N ASP A 320 7.54 22.87 23.61
CA ASP A 320 8.23 23.18 22.36
C ASP A 320 9.75 23.06 22.48
N GLU A 321 10.28 23.14 23.71
CA GLU A 321 11.69 22.92 24.03
C GLU A 321 11.98 21.45 24.41
N CYS A 322 10.96 20.57 24.40
CA CYS A 322 11.12 19.17 24.74
C CYS A 322 11.27 18.29 23.51
N TYR A 323 12.23 17.37 23.56
CA TYR A 323 12.34 16.30 22.58
C TYR A 323 12.58 14.94 23.24
N LEU A 324 12.01 13.89 22.66
CA LEU A 324 12.16 12.51 23.12
C LEU A 324 13.09 11.75 22.19
N ARG A 325 14.18 11.22 22.76
CA ARG A 325 15.17 10.39 22.07
C ARG A 325 14.89 8.92 22.38
N VAL A 326 14.93 8.05 21.36
CA VAL A 326 14.68 6.61 21.55
C VAL A 326 15.87 5.79 21.06
N ASP A 327 16.54 5.10 21.98
CA ASP A 327 17.66 4.21 21.64
C ASP A 327 17.17 2.80 21.29
N LEU A 328 17.22 2.45 20.00
CA LEU A 328 16.79 1.16 19.48
C LEU A 328 17.92 0.11 19.49
N GLY A 329 19.08 0.43 20.07
CA GLY A 329 20.18 -0.51 20.27
C GLY A 329 20.98 -0.82 19.01
N GLY A 330 20.99 0.09 18.03
CA GLY A 330 21.78 0.06 16.80
C GLY A 330 21.21 0.98 15.71
N GLY A 331 22.07 1.66 14.93
CA GLY A 331 21.66 2.55 13.84
C GLY A 331 21.43 4.01 14.26
N GLU A 332 20.63 4.72 13.47
CA GLU A 332 20.20 6.10 13.74
C GLU A 332 19.24 6.14 14.93
N ILE A 333 19.34 7.20 15.73
CA ILE A 333 18.54 7.38 16.95
C ILE A 333 17.42 8.37 16.64
N PRO A 334 16.17 7.91 16.54
CA PRO A 334 15.06 8.81 16.25
C PRO A 334 14.82 9.77 17.42
N VAL A 335 14.49 11.00 17.04
CA VAL A 335 14.18 12.10 17.96
C VAL A 335 12.82 12.68 17.55
N TRP A 336 11.92 12.81 18.52
CA TRP A 336 10.64 13.53 18.32
C TRP A 336 10.67 14.86 19.06
N ALA A 337 10.37 15.96 18.37
CA ALA A 337 10.09 17.24 18.99
C ALA A 337 8.63 17.27 19.46
N LEU A 338 8.40 17.42 20.77
CA LEU A 338 7.06 17.25 21.36
C LEU A 338 6.14 18.44 21.09
N GLY A 339 6.69 19.62 20.81
CA GLY A 339 5.94 20.79 20.35
C GLY A 339 5.58 20.77 18.87
N LYS A 340 6.32 19.98 18.07
CA LYS A 340 6.07 19.88 16.64
C LYS A 340 4.85 18.98 16.40
N ARG A 341 3.81 19.55 15.81
CA ARG A 341 2.62 18.84 15.35
C ARG A 341 2.62 18.82 13.83
N LEU A 342 2.14 17.72 13.25
CA LEU A 342 1.89 17.63 11.81
C LEU A 342 0.78 18.59 11.40
#